data_AF-A0A9D6SV41-F1
#
_entry.id   AF-A0A9D6SV41-F1
#
_cell.length_a   1.000
_cell.length_b   1.000
_cell.length_c   1.000
_cell.angle_alpha   90.00
_cell.angle_beta   90.00
_cell.angle_gamma   90.00
#
_symmetry.space_group_name_H-M   'P 1'
#
loop_
_entity.id
_entity.type
_entity.pdbx_description
1 polymer ?
#
loop_
_entity_poly.entity_id
_entity_poly.type
_entity_poly.pdbx_seq_one_letter_code
_entity_poly.pdbx_strand_id
1 'polypeptide(L)' 'MKTWHAAFWCGLAEREVEVEFVTQGVPGLGGPCGVKSCSVFAPQTAVSCHRRCLDPAFRREWQRALPVSTGWETGG' A
#
# COMPACT_ATOMS: atom_id res chain seq x y z
N MET A 1 -15.07 -1.34 3.07
CA MET A 1 -13.72 -0.76 2.83
C MET A 1 -12.85 -1.89 2.32
N LYS A 2 -12.22 -1.76 1.16
CA LYS A 2 -11.31 -2.80 0.63
C LYS A 2 -9.89 -2.44 1.01
N THR A 3 -9.13 -3.41 1.51
CA THR A 3 -7.69 -3.27 1.72
C THR A 3 -6.94 -3.99 0.62
N TRP A 4 -5.75 -3.49 0.28
CA TRP A 4 -4.84 -4.14 -0.66
C TRP A 4 -3.43 -4.10 -0.07
N HIS A 5 -2.72 -5.22 -0.16
CA HIS A 5 -1.35 -5.33 0.28
C HIS A 5 -0.38 -5.14 -0.89
N ALA A 6 0.65 -4.32 -0.71
CA ALA A 6 1.72 -4.16 -1.69
C ALA A 6 3.08 -4.15 -1.02
N ALA A 7 4.07 -4.78 -1.66
CA ALA A 7 5.47 -4.55 -1.37
C ALA A 7 6.01 -3.47 -2.32
N PHE A 8 7.00 -2.68 -1.93
CA PHE A 8 7.77 -1.80 -2.84
C PHE A 8 9.07 -1.34 -2.20
N TRP A 9 10.03 -0.86 -3.00
CA TRP A 9 11.23 -0.20 -2.50
C TRP A 9 10.90 1.20 -1.95
N CYS A 10 11.07 1.41 -0.65
CA CYS A 10 10.87 2.70 -0.02
C CYS A 10 12.18 3.47 0.05
N GLY A 11 12.37 4.48 -0.80
CA GLY A 11 13.56 5.33 -0.79
C GLY A 11 13.79 6.09 0.53
N LEU A 12 12.77 6.28 1.37
CA LEU A 12 12.92 6.89 2.70
C LEU A 12 13.49 5.94 3.75
N ALA A 13 13.20 4.63 3.61
CA ALA A 13 13.67 3.61 4.53
C ALA A 13 14.84 2.80 3.95
N GLU A 14 15.23 3.08 2.71
CA GLU A 14 16.30 2.43 1.94
C GLU A 14 16.19 0.90 1.95
N ARG A 15 14.95 0.38 1.90
CA ARG A 15 14.66 -1.05 1.90
C ARG A 15 13.32 -1.35 1.22
N GLU A 16 13.11 -2.62 0.90
CA GLU A 16 11.79 -3.13 0.54
C GLU A 16 10.86 -3.11 1.76
N VAL A 17 9.62 -2.65 1.55
CA VAL A 17 8.62 -2.50 2.60
C VAL A 17 7.31 -3.11 2.16
N GLU A 18 6.58 -3.66 3.11
CA GLU A 18 5.25 -4.23 2.95
C GLU A 18 4.24 -3.25 3.56
N VAL A 19 3.23 -2.88 2.78
CA VAL A 19 2.26 -1.85 3.16
C VAL A 19 0.84 -2.29 2.82
N GLU A 20 -0.02 -2.29 3.83
CA GLU A 20 -1.45 -2.51 3.66
C GLU A 20 -2.14 -1.16 3.44
N PHE A 21 -2.73 -0.97 2.26
CA PHE A 21 -3.48 0.22 1.88
C PHE A 21 -4.97 0.02 2.14
N VAL A 22 -5.65 1.12 2.48
CA VAL A 22 -7.11 1.22 2.47
C VAL A 22 -7.52 1.94 1.19
N THR A 23 -8.49 1.38 0.49
CA THR A 23 -9.11 2.00 -0.69
C THR A 23 -10.53 2.46 -0.36
N GLN A 24 -10.88 3.66 -0.84
CA GLN A 24 -12.23 4.21 -0.77
C GLN A 24 -12.70 4.46 -2.19
N GLY A 25 -13.79 3.80 -2.60
CA GLY A 25 -14.37 3.95 -3.93
C GLY A 25 -14.86 2.64 -4.54
N VAL A 26 -15.44 2.77 -5.74
CA VAL A 26 -15.93 1.65 -6.57
C VAL A 26 -14.74 0.83 -7.10
N PRO A 27 -14.87 -0.51 -7.22
CA PRO A 27 -13.85 -1.36 -7.84
C PRO A 27 -13.48 -0.82 -9.23
N GLY A 28 -12.21 -0.49 -9.45
CA GLY A 28 -11.71 0.03 -10.73
C GLY A 28 -11.60 1.56 -10.85
N LEU A 29 -12.22 2.35 -9.96
CA LEU A 29 -12.08 3.81 -9.91
C LEU A 29 -11.57 4.36 -8.56
N GLY A 30 -11.48 3.53 -7.52
CA GLY A 30 -10.96 3.90 -6.21
C GLY A 30 -9.43 3.79 -6.13
N GLY A 31 -8.76 4.88 -5.73
CA GLY A 31 -7.34 4.85 -5.35
C GLY A 31 -7.12 4.49 -3.87
N PRO A 32 -5.88 4.18 -3.47
CA PRO A 32 -5.54 4.09 -2.06
C PRO A 32 -5.74 5.46 -1.40
N CYS A 33 -6.57 5.50 -0.37
CA CYS A 33 -6.92 6.71 0.39
C CYS A 33 -6.22 6.74 1.76
N GLY A 34 -5.61 5.63 2.18
CA GLY A 34 -4.95 5.51 3.48
C GLY A 34 -3.99 4.35 3.55
N VAL A 35 -3.10 4.39 4.54
CA VAL A 35 -2.24 3.27 4.93
C VAL A 35 -2.76 2.73 6.25
N LYS A 36 -3.00 1.42 6.29
CA LYS A 36 -3.43 0.69 7.48
C LYS A 36 -2.26 0.12 8.27
N SER A 37 -1.24 -0.39 7.57
CA SER A 37 -0.05 -1.00 8.18
C SER A 37 1.18 -0.83 7.29
N CYS A 38 2.37 -0.72 7.88
CA CYS A 38 3.65 -0.70 7.16
C CYS A 38 4.73 -1.44 7.96
N SER A 39 5.44 -2.36 7.31
CA SER A 39 6.49 -3.18 7.94
C SER A 39 7.71 -2.39 8.44
N VAL A 40 7.83 -1.11 8.06
CA VAL A 40 8.91 -0.23 8.55
C VAL A 40 8.79 0.07 10.04
N PHE A 41 7.56 0.11 10.56
CA PHE A 41 7.25 0.58 11.91
C PHE A 41 6.90 -0.59 12.85
N ALA A 42 7.15 -0.40 14.14
CA ALA A 42 6.72 -1.30 15.21
C ALA A 42 6.06 -0.45 16.33
N PRO A 43 4.73 -0.59 16.56
CA PRO A 43 3.79 -1.44 15.83
C PRO A 43 3.63 -0.99 14.37
N GLN A 44 3.30 -1.90 13.46
CA GLN A 44 3.21 -1.60 12.02
C GLN A 44 2.13 -0.57 11.68
N THR A 45 1.21 -0.27 12.61
CA THR A 45 0.19 0.78 12.51
C THR A 45 0.71 2.18 12.86
N ALA A 46 1.89 2.30 13.45
CA ALA A 46 2.50 3.58 13.85
C ALA A 46 3.17 4.31 12.67
N VAL A 47 2.43 4.44 11.56
CA VAL A 47 2.94 5.02 10.32
C VAL A 47 3.11 6.53 10.47
N SER A 48 4.36 6.97 10.64
CA SER A 48 4.71 8.39 10.81
C SER A 48 5.36 9.02 9.58
N CYS A 49 5.70 8.24 8.54
CA CYS A 49 6.04 8.82 7.27
C CYS A 49 4.82 9.61 6.75
N HIS A 50 5.03 10.75 6.08
CA HIS A 50 3.95 11.62 5.55
C HIS A 50 3.01 10.95 4.53
N ARG A 51 2.97 9.62 4.47
CA ARG A 51 2.15 8.79 3.60
C ARG A 51 2.38 9.13 2.13
N ARG A 52 3.63 9.48 1.78
CA ARG A 52 4.07 9.72 0.38
C ARG A 52 3.77 8.52 -0.52
N CYS A 53 3.67 7.31 0.04
CA CYS A 53 3.22 6.12 -0.66
C CYS A 53 1.78 6.19 -1.20
N LEU A 54 0.93 7.12 -0.74
CA LEU A 54 -0.40 7.37 -1.33
C LEU A 54 -0.33 8.25 -2.57
N ASP A 55 0.74 9.04 -2.70
CA ASP A 55 0.92 9.97 -3.80
C ASP A 55 1.06 9.20 -5.13
N PRO A 56 0.25 9.52 -6.15
CA PRO A 56 0.29 8.81 -7.43
C PRO A 56 1.57 9.06 -8.24
N ALA A 57 2.32 10.15 -8.01
CA ALA A 57 3.63 10.35 -8.64
C ALA A 57 4.67 9.44 -7.99
N PHE A 58 4.71 9.40 -6.65
CA PHE A 58 5.62 8.51 -5.91
C PHE A 58 5.36 7.02 -6.21
N ARG A 59 4.09 6.64 -6.42
CA ARG A 59 3.72 5.27 -6.82
C ARG A 59 4.24 4.85 -8.20
N ARG A 60 4.47 5.79 -9.12
CA ARG A 60 5.08 5.47 -10.42
C ARG A 60 6.55 5.11 -10.29
N GLU A 61 7.20 5.56 -9.21
CA GLU A 61 8.59 5.29 -8.90
C GLU A 61 8.77 3.95 -8.16
N TRP A 62 7.67 3.27 -7.80
CA TRP A 62 7.72 1.90 -7.26
C TRP A 62 8.19 0.95 -8.35
N GLN A 63 9.50 0.86 -8.56
CA GLN A 63 10.07 -0.04 -9.53
C GLN A 63 9.84 -1.49 -9.08
N ARG A 64 9.06 -2.23 -9.89
CA ARG A 64 8.94 -3.71 -9.91
C ARG A 64 8.73 -4.38 -8.55
N ALA A 65 7.69 -4.01 -7.82
CA ALA A 65 7.04 -5.00 -6.98
C ALA A 65 5.77 -5.43 -7.71
N LEU A 66 5.74 -6.70 -8.12
CA LEU A 66 4.54 -7.31 -8.67
C LEU A 66 3.37 -7.02 -7.72
N PRO A 67 2.17 -6.71 -8.22
CA PRO A 67 1.00 -6.69 -7.36
C PRO A 67 0.92 -8.07 -6.72
N VAL A 68 1.18 -8.17 -5.40
CA VAL A 68 0.82 -9.39 -4.68
C VAL A 68 -0.70 -9.44 -4.78
N SER A 69 -1.16 -10.35 -5.63
CA SER A 69 -2.56 -10.65 -5.84
C SER A 69 -3.14 -11.01 -4.48
N THR A 70 -3.72 -10.02 -3.79
CA THR A 70 -4.53 -10.28 -2.61
C THR A 70 -5.75 -11.02 -3.14
N GLY A 71 -5.85 -12.29 -2.75
CA GLY A 71 -6.80 -13.25 -3.28
C GLY A 71 -8.21 -12.69 -3.39
N TRP A 72 -8.79 -12.90 -4.57
CA TRP A 72 -10.20 -13.13 -4.81
C TRP A 72 -10.86 -13.94 -3.68
N GLU A 73 -11.40 -13.26 -2.67
CA GLU A 73 -12.51 -13.77 -1.87
C GLU A 73 -13.76 -12.96 -2.23
N THR A 74 -14.61 -13.51 -3.08
CA THR A 74 -16.05 -13.22 -3.05
C THR A 74 -16.75 -14.50 -3.46
N GLY A 75 -17.35 -15.17 -2.49
CA GLY A 75 -18.12 -16.38 -2.68
C GLY A 75 -19.34 -16.18 -3.58
N GLY A 76 -19.81 -17.32 -4.08
CA GLY A 76 -21.06 -17.54 -4.80
C GLY A 76 -21.25 -19.03 -5.00
#